data_AF-A0A367HP93-F1
#
_entry.id   AF-A0A367HP93-F1
#
_cell.length_a   1.000
_cell.length_b   1.000
_cell.length_c   1.000
_cell.angle_alpha   90.00
_cell.angle_beta   90.00
_cell.angle_gamma   90.00
#
_symmetry.space_group_name_H-M   'P 1'
#
loop_
_entity.id
_entity.type
_entity.pdbx_description
1 polymer ?
#
loop_
_entity_poly.entity_id
_entity_poly.type
_entity_poly.pdbx_seq_one_letter_code
_entity_poly.pdbx_strand_id
1 'polypeptide(L)'
;MADVRSVGPGGDLFLVLPTGSPAVRAATHAQDDGVRAVLELTDVAPVSVPHRIRGRAWVSGRLTQVPGQAGPGHTTLRLDVGDVYLDDLWGAAAVDVEEFAKAAPDPLVRHETELLQHLASAHGQQLGLLCGLVGREGVASVTPLALDRFGLRVRFGRTDGHTFDARFDFPEPVDDLAALRRAMHRLFEAAAD
;
A
#
# COMPACT_ATOMS: atom_id res chain seq x y z
N MET A 1 -13.96 -5.58 11.86
CA MET A 1 -12.69 -5.08 11.28
C MET A 1 -12.05 -4.19 12.33
N ALA A 2 -10.72 -4.12 12.46
CA ALA A 2 -10.08 -3.24 13.45
C ALA A 2 -10.38 -1.77 13.15
N ASP A 3 -10.72 -1.01 14.19
CA ASP A 3 -11.13 0.39 14.09
C ASP A 3 -9.91 1.32 14.00
N VAL A 4 -8.80 0.91 14.62
CA VAL A 4 -7.50 1.59 14.55
C VAL A 4 -6.40 0.55 14.40
N ARG A 5 -5.40 0.89 13.58
CA ARG A 5 -4.17 0.12 13.39
C ARG A 5 -2.98 1.06 13.50
N SER A 6 -1.98 0.68 14.28
CA SER A 6 -0.72 1.43 14.37
C SER A 6 0.47 0.48 14.50
N VAL A 7 1.64 0.97 14.11
CA VAL A 7 2.91 0.27 14.25
C VAL A 7 3.68 0.93 15.40
N GLY A 8 4.12 0.11 16.36
CA GLY A 8 4.98 0.54 17.44
C GLY A 8 6.44 0.73 17.00
N PRO A 9 7.28 1.36 17.82
CA PRO A 9 8.69 1.60 17.49
C PRO A 9 9.52 0.31 17.31
N GLY A 10 9.06 -0.82 17.85
CA GLY A 10 9.68 -2.13 17.68
C GLY A 10 9.10 -2.96 16.52
N GLY A 11 8.20 -2.41 15.71
CA GLY A 11 7.49 -3.15 14.67
C GLY A 11 6.21 -3.86 15.14
N ASP A 12 5.93 -3.89 16.44
CA ASP A 12 4.66 -4.42 16.98
C ASP A 12 3.44 -3.77 16.32
N LEU A 13 2.45 -4.57 15.95
CA LEU A 13 1.18 -4.04 15.43
C LEU A 13 0.14 -3.94 16.54
N PHE A 14 -0.44 -2.76 16.70
CA PHE A 14 -1.54 -2.53 17.64
C PHE A 14 -2.86 -2.45 16.87
N LEU A 15 -3.82 -3.26 17.30
CA LEU A 15 -5.14 -3.39 16.70
C LEU A 15 -6.20 -3.07 17.74
N VAL A 16 -6.98 -2.01 17.52
CA VAL A 16 -8.15 -1.73 18.37
C VAL A 16 -9.36 -2.42 17.77
N LEU A 17 -9.97 -3.29 18.55
CA LEU A 17 -11.09 -4.13 18.13
C LEU A 17 -12.23 -4.06 19.15
N PRO A 18 -13.49 -4.25 18.72
CA PRO A 18 -14.60 -4.42 19.65
C PRO A 18 -14.35 -5.58 20.61
N THR A 19 -14.68 -5.42 21.90
CA THR A 19 -14.42 -6.42 22.94
C THR A 19 -15.06 -7.79 22.63
N GLY A 20 -16.21 -7.79 21.95
CA GLY A 20 -16.88 -9.02 21.53
C GLY A 20 -16.27 -9.71 20.30
N SER A 21 -15.21 -9.16 19.69
CA SER A 21 -14.65 -9.71 18.45
C SER A 21 -13.98 -11.09 18.65
N PRO A 22 -14.01 -11.98 17.65
CA PRO A 22 -13.39 -13.31 17.75
C PRO A 22 -11.92 -13.27 18.14
N ALA A 23 -11.15 -12.30 17.61
CA ALA A 23 -9.73 -12.14 17.93
C ALA A 23 -9.52 -11.73 19.40
N VAL A 24 -10.35 -10.82 19.93
CA VAL A 24 -10.28 -10.43 21.35
C VAL A 24 -10.62 -11.62 22.23
N ARG A 25 -11.69 -12.36 21.92
CA ARG A 25 -12.06 -13.57 22.68
C ARG A 25 -10.95 -14.61 22.65
N ALA A 26 -10.36 -14.89 21.49
CA ALA A 26 -9.25 -15.83 21.37
C ALA A 26 -8.07 -15.39 22.24
N ALA A 27 -7.69 -14.12 22.20
CA ALA A 27 -6.61 -13.57 23.02
C ALA A 27 -6.90 -13.61 24.52
N THR A 28 -8.15 -13.41 24.95
CA THR A 28 -8.56 -13.53 26.37
C THR A 28 -8.47 -14.96 26.90
N HIS A 29 -8.75 -15.96 26.07
CA HIS A 29 -8.72 -17.37 26.48
C HIS A 29 -7.34 -18.01 26.33
N ALA A 30 -6.37 -17.29 25.77
CA ALA A 30 -4.99 -17.75 25.73
C ALA A 30 -4.40 -17.75 27.14
N GLN A 31 -3.65 -18.80 27.47
CA GLN A 31 -2.76 -18.78 28.65
C GLN A 31 -1.65 -17.74 28.42
N ASP A 32 -0.76 -17.53 29.41
CA ASP A 32 0.22 -16.44 29.46
C ASP A 32 1.04 -16.20 28.17
N ASP A 33 1.15 -17.20 27.30
CA ASP A 33 1.85 -17.11 26.02
C ASP A 33 1.07 -16.40 24.90
N GLY A 34 -0.23 -16.10 25.01
CA GLY A 34 -1.01 -15.50 23.91
C GLY A 34 -1.30 -16.45 22.73
N VAL A 35 -1.89 -15.94 21.64
CA VAL A 35 -2.36 -16.76 20.49
C VAL A 35 -1.47 -16.53 19.26
N ARG A 36 -1.12 -17.59 18.53
CA ARG A 36 -0.51 -17.46 17.19
C ARG A 36 -1.54 -16.92 16.21
N ALA A 37 -1.22 -15.83 15.53
CA ALA A 37 -2.13 -15.19 14.59
C ALA A 37 -1.39 -14.76 13.33
N VAL A 38 -2.16 -14.62 12.25
CA VAL A 38 -1.71 -14.02 10.99
C VAL A 38 -2.66 -12.87 10.67
N LEU A 39 -2.10 -11.67 10.47
CA LEU A 39 -2.80 -10.52 9.92
C LEU A 39 -2.58 -10.49 8.42
N GLU A 40 -3.65 -10.67 7.66
CA GLU A 40 -3.64 -10.47 6.21
C GLU A 40 -4.07 -9.04 5.87
N LEU A 41 -3.28 -8.36 5.06
CA LEU A 41 -3.61 -7.06 4.48
C LEU A 41 -3.70 -7.18 2.97
N THR A 42 -4.62 -6.42 2.39
CA THR A 42 -4.78 -6.33 0.94
C THR A 42 -4.80 -4.85 0.57
N ASP A 43 -3.84 -4.46 -0.24
CA ASP A 43 -3.79 -3.12 -0.82
C ASP A 43 -4.52 -3.13 -2.16
N VAL A 44 -5.47 -2.21 -2.30
CA VAL A 44 -6.40 -2.16 -3.42
C VAL A 44 -6.29 -0.80 -4.08
N ALA A 45 -6.10 -0.79 -5.39
CA ALA A 45 -5.99 0.43 -6.17
C ALA A 45 -7.21 1.34 -5.90
N PRO A 46 -6.98 2.64 -5.63
CA PRO A 46 -8.03 3.59 -5.30
C PRO A 46 -8.81 4.08 -6.53
N VAL A 47 -8.50 3.55 -7.71
CA VAL A 47 -9.13 3.85 -9.00
C VAL A 47 -9.67 2.58 -9.66
N SER A 48 -10.65 2.74 -10.54
CA SER A 48 -11.22 1.63 -11.32
C SER A 48 -10.22 1.14 -12.36
N VAL A 49 -9.68 -0.06 -12.16
CA VAL A 49 -8.69 -0.68 -13.05
C VAL A 49 -8.85 -2.21 -13.02
N PRO A 50 -8.61 -2.94 -14.13
CA PRO A 50 -8.53 -4.39 -14.10
C PRO A 50 -7.45 -4.88 -13.12
N HIS A 51 -7.68 -6.00 -12.44
CA HIS A 51 -6.75 -6.59 -11.46
C HIS A 51 -6.30 -5.60 -10.37
N ARG A 52 -7.25 -4.88 -9.77
CA ARG A 52 -7.02 -3.77 -8.82
C ARG A 52 -6.33 -4.13 -7.49
N ILE A 53 -5.94 -5.37 -7.25
CA ILE A 53 -5.14 -5.71 -6.06
C ILE A 53 -3.69 -5.32 -6.37
N ARG A 54 -3.15 -4.35 -5.63
CA ARG A 54 -1.78 -3.85 -5.80
C ARG A 54 -0.78 -4.70 -5.03
N GLY A 55 -1.21 -5.22 -3.89
CA GLY A 55 -0.40 -6.14 -3.13
C GLY A 55 -1.16 -6.78 -1.99
N ARG A 56 -0.55 -7.82 -1.41
CA ARG A 56 -1.01 -8.51 -0.21
C ARG A 56 0.17 -8.65 0.73
N ALA A 57 -0.14 -8.57 2.02
CA ALA A 57 0.84 -8.75 3.08
C ALA A 57 0.29 -9.73 4.10
N TRP A 58 1.18 -10.56 4.65
CA TRP A 58 0.89 -11.46 5.75
C TRP A 58 1.88 -11.20 6.85
N VAL A 59 1.36 -10.82 8.02
CA VAL A 59 2.15 -10.59 9.23
C VAL A 59 1.79 -11.66 10.24
N SER A 60 2.73 -12.57 10.45
CA SER A 60 2.65 -13.70 11.37
C SER A 60 3.23 -13.28 12.72
N GLY A 61 2.63 -13.73 13.82
CA GLY A 61 3.11 -13.33 15.13
C GLY A 61 2.33 -13.87 16.31
N ARG A 62 2.59 -13.29 17.47
CA ARG A 62 1.93 -13.61 18.73
C ARG A 62 1.00 -12.48 19.14
N LEU A 63 -0.28 -12.79 19.22
CA LEU A 63 -1.34 -11.85 19.58
C LEU A 63 -1.60 -11.89 21.08
N THR A 64 -1.49 -10.74 21.73
CA THR A 64 -1.68 -10.55 23.17
C THR A 64 -2.63 -9.39 23.44
N GLN A 65 -3.32 -9.39 24.57
CA GLN A 65 -4.16 -8.25 24.98
C GLN A 65 -3.30 -7.18 25.64
N VAL A 66 -3.62 -5.91 25.37
CA VAL A 66 -3.03 -4.77 26.06
C VAL A 66 -4.15 -3.99 26.77
N PRO A 67 -4.39 -4.27 28.07
CA PRO A 67 -5.43 -3.61 28.84
C PRO A 67 -5.24 -2.09 28.93
N GLY A 68 -6.35 -1.34 29.00
CA GLY A 68 -6.35 0.09 29.34
C GLY A 68 -5.93 1.06 28.23
N GLN A 69 -5.64 0.58 27.01
CA GLN A 69 -5.24 1.43 25.88
C GLN A 69 -6.38 1.80 24.90
N ALA A 70 -7.59 1.26 25.10
CA ALA A 70 -8.75 1.53 24.26
C ALA A 70 -9.91 2.12 25.07
N GLY A 71 -10.79 2.85 24.39
CA GLY A 71 -12.03 3.38 24.99
C GLY A 71 -13.04 2.27 25.35
N PRO A 72 -14.15 2.62 26.02
CA PRO A 72 -15.19 1.67 26.40
C PRO A 72 -15.68 0.81 25.23
N GLY A 73 -15.91 -0.48 25.48
CA GLY A 73 -16.38 -1.45 24.47
C GLY A 73 -15.32 -1.93 23.46
N HIS A 74 -14.07 -1.49 23.62
CA HIS A 74 -12.96 -1.85 22.75
C HIS A 74 -11.80 -2.43 23.55
N THR A 75 -10.96 -3.20 22.87
CA THR A 75 -9.77 -3.81 23.43
C THR A 75 -8.63 -3.66 22.44
N THR A 76 -7.47 -3.24 22.93
CA THR A 76 -6.24 -3.20 22.14
C THR A 76 -5.60 -4.58 22.18
N LEU A 77 -5.31 -5.13 21.01
CA LEU A 77 -4.46 -6.30 20.84
C LEU A 77 -3.11 -5.85 20.29
N ARG A 78 -2.04 -6.45 20.79
CA ARG A 78 -0.68 -6.32 20.25
C ARG A 78 -0.31 -7.61 19.54
N LEU A 79 0.06 -7.50 18.27
CA LEU A 79 0.72 -8.55 17.51
C LEU A 79 2.23 -8.29 17.57
N ASP A 80 2.92 -9.11 18.35
CA ASP A 80 4.38 -9.21 18.34
C ASP A 80 4.78 -9.94 17.05
N VAL A 81 5.47 -9.21 16.17
CA VAL A 81 5.73 -9.61 14.78
C VAL A 81 6.84 -10.65 14.74
N GLY A 82 6.54 -11.82 14.18
CA GLY A 82 7.50 -12.91 13.98
C GLY A 82 7.97 -13.04 12.54
N ASP A 83 7.05 -12.99 11.58
CA ASP A 83 7.38 -13.06 10.15
C ASP A 83 6.53 -12.08 9.35
N VAL A 84 7.11 -11.51 8.31
CA VAL A 84 6.43 -10.63 7.36
C VAL A 84 6.66 -11.16 5.95
N TYR A 85 5.58 -11.30 5.18
CA TYR A 85 5.64 -11.67 3.77
C TYR A 85 4.82 -10.67 2.95
N LEU A 86 5.38 -10.22 1.84
CA LEU A 86 4.76 -9.29 0.89
C LEU A 86 4.68 -9.93 -0.50
N ASP A 87 3.61 -9.65 -1.21
CA ASP A 87 3.39 -9.97 -2.62
C ASP A 87 2.73 -8.75 -3.27
N ASP A 88 3.51 -7.94 -4.00
CA ASP A 88 3.06 -6.65 -4.53
C ASP A 88 3.54 -6.37 -5.97
N LEU A 89 3.42 -5.12 -6.42
CA LEU A 89 3.80 -4.69 -7.77
C LEU A 89 5.30 -4.82 -8.08
N TRP A 90 6.15 -5.07 -7.09
CA TRP A 90 7.60 -5.27 -7.21
C TRP A 90 8.02 -6.74 -7.05
N GLY A 91 7.11 -7.60 -6.61
CA GLY A 91 7.31 -9.04 -6.52
C GLY A 91 6.90 -9.58 -5.15
N ALA A 92 7.29 -10.82 -4.89
CA ALA A 92 6.96 -11.51 -3.66
C ALA A 92 8.22 -11.86 -2.85
N ALA A 93 8.25 -11.49 -1.59
CA ALA A 93 9.40 -11.68 -0.72
C ALA A 93 9.02 -11.76 0.77
N ALA A 94 9.82 -12.50 1.53
CA ALA A 94 9.86 -12.36 2.98
C ALA A 94 10.61 -11.07 3.35
N VAL A 95 10.14 -10.39 4.39
CA VAL A 95 10.74 -9.17 4.92
C VAL A 95 11.29 -9.46 6.31
N ASP A 96 12.52 -9.04 6.54
CA ASP A 96 13.18 -9.13 7.84
C ASP A 96 12.46 -8.26 8.88
N VAL A 97 12.28 -8.77 10.10
CA VAL A 97 11.47 -8.08 11.12
C VAL A 97 12.16 -6.81 11.60
N GLU A 98 13.49 -6.84 11.74
CA GLU A 98 14.28 -5.67 12.12
C GLU A 98 14.31 -4.62 11.00
N GLU A 99 14.31 -5.04 9.73
CA GLU A 99 14.13 -4.14 8.58
C GLU A 99 12.73 -3.51 8.59
N PHE A 100 11.68 -4.32 8.80
CA PHE A 100 10.30 -3.84 8.91
C PHE A 100 10.15 -2.80 10.02
N ALA A 101 10.72 -3.04 11.20
CA ALA A 101 10.66 -2.12 12.33
C ALA A 101 11.38 -0.78 12.07
N LYS A 102 12.42 -0.78 11.23
CA LYS A 102 13.20 0.42 10.87
C LYS A 102 12.64 1.17 9.67
N ALA A 103 11.78 0.52 8.88
CA ALA A 103 11.21 1.12 7.69
C ALA A 103 10.33 2.33 8.05
N ALA A 104 10.46 3.39 7.26
CA ALA A 104 9.58 4.55 7.35
C ALA A 104 8.54 4.50 6.21
N PRO A 105 7.28 4.87 6.46
CA PRO A 105 6.30 4.98 5.41
C PRO A 105 6.71 6.04 4.37
N ASP A 106 6.25 5.88 3.13
CA ASP A 106 6.44 6.89 2.10
C ASP A 106 5.80 8.24 2.51
N PRO A 107 6.47 9.39 2.33
CA PRO A 107 5.94 10.69 2.71
C PRO A 107 4.65 11.04 1.96
N LEU A 108 4.44 10.48 0.77
CA LEU A 108 3.25 10.71 -0.04
C LEU A 108 2.08 9.78 0.29
N VAL A 109 2.25 8.79 1.17
CA VAL A 109 1.23 7.76 1.44
C VAL A 109 -0.13 8.33 1.84
N ARG A 110 -0.14 9.46 2.57
CA ARG A 110 -1.39 10.12 3.00
C ARG A 110 -2.14 10.81 1.88
N HIS A 111 -1.46 11.14 0.78
CA HIS A 111 -2.01 11.86 -0.36
C HIS A 111 -2.19 10.96 -1.58
N GLU A 112 -1.55 9.78 -1.62
CA GLU A 112 -1.52 8.88 -2.77
C GLU A 112 -2.93 8.61 -3.33
N THR A 113 -3.88 8.28 -2.47
CA THR A 113 -5.26 7.97 -2.88
C THR A 113 -5.90 9.10 -3.67
N GLU A 114 -5.85 10.33 -3.13
CA GLU A 114 -6.44 11.51 -3.76
C GLU A 114 -5.70 11.87 -5.06
N LEU A 115 -4.37 11.73 -5.07
CA LEU A 115 -3.53 11.99 -6.24
C LEU A 115 -3.83 11.02 -7.38
N LEU A 116 -3.92 9.71 -7.11
CA LEU A 116 -4.24 8.71 -8.12
C LEU A 116 -5.65 8.91 -8.69
N GLN A 117 -6.64 9.21 -7.84
CA GLN A 117 -8.01 9.52 -8.26
C GLN A 117 -8.08 10.79 -9.10
N HIS A 118 -7.34 11.83 -8.72
CA HIS A 118 -7.24 13.06 -9.50
C HIS A 118 -6.60 12.82 -10.87
N LEU A 119 -5.47 12.10 -10.91
CA LEU A 119 -4.81 11.73 -12.17
C LEU A 119 -5.74 10.94 -13.10
N ALA A 120 -6.46 9.95 -12.56
CA ALA A 120 -7.38 9.13 -13.33
C ALA A 120 -8.59 9.91 -13.88
N SER A 121 -9.08 10.93 -13.16
CA SER A 121 -10.26 11.70 -13.56
C SER A 121 -9.96 12.94 -14.39
N ALA A 122 -8.81 13.58 -14.19
CA ALA A 122 -8.50 14.90 -14.78
C ALA A 122 -7.35 14.88 -15.80
N HIS A 123 -6.49 13.85 -15.79
CA HIS A 123 -5.24 13.84 -16.56
C HIS A 123 -5.13 12.68 -17.56
N GLY A 124 -6.26 12.15 -18.04
CA GLY A 124 -6.28 11.05 -19.02
C GLY A 124 -5.49 11.36 -20.29
N GLN A 125 -5.52 12.61 -20.79
CA GLN A 125 -4.77 13.01 -21.98
C GLN A 125 -3.26 13.00 -21.73
N GLN A 126 -2.80 13.55 -20.60
CA GLN A 126 -1.37 13.56 -20.23
C GLN A 126 -0.86 12.14 -19.94
N LEU A 127 -1.65 11.30 -19.27
CA LEU A 127 -1.30 9.89 -19.08
C LEU A 127 -1.17 9.14 -20.41
N GLY A 128 -1.96 9.52 -21.42
CA GLY A 128 -1.86 8.97 -22.77
C GLY A 128 -0.52 9.24 -23.45
N LEU A 129 0.19 10.31 -23.09
CA LEU A 129 1.53 10.61 -23.62
C LEU A 129 2.55 9.54 -23.21
N LEU A 130 2.37 8.94 -22.02
CA LEU A 130 3.26 7.89 -21.51
C LEU A 130 3.26 6.63 -22.39
N CYS A 131 2.24 6.44 -23.24
CA CYS A 131 2.21 5.37 -24.24
C CYS A 131 3.41 5.44 -25.20
N GLY A 132 3.85 6.66 -25.57
CA GLY A 132 4.99 6.86 -26.48
C GLY A 132 6.30 6.30 -25.92
N LEU A 133 6.47 6.37 -24.59
CA LEU A 133 7.70 5.95 -23.91
C LEU A 133 7.85 4.44 -23.75
N VAL A 134 6.76 3.67 -23.78
CA VAL A 134 6.80 2.21 -23.60
C VAL A 134 7.01 1.43 -24.90
N GLY A 135 6.98 2.09 -26.07
CA GLY A 135 7.28 1.48 -27.37
C GLY A 135 6.37 0.32 -27.75
N ARG A 136 5.12 0.29 -27.25
CA ARG A 136 4.18 -0.82 -27.43
C ARG A 136 2.92 -0.40 -28.19
N GLU A 137 2.59 -1.15 -29.24
CA GLU A 137 1.39 -0.95 -30.03
C GLU A 137 0.13 -1.57 -29.40
N GLY A 138 -1.03 -1.02 -29.76
CA GLY A 138 -2.34 -1.55 -29.38
C GLY A 138 -2.77 -1.21 -27.94
N VAL A 139 -2.19 -0.17 -27.35
CA VAL A 139 -2.64 0.37 -26.06
C VAL A 139 -3.99 1.07 -26.26
N ALA A 140 -5.00 0.66 -25.49
CA ALA A 140 -6.35 1.19 -25.50
C ALA A 140 -6.63 2.11 -24.30
N SER A 141 -5.94 1.91 -23.18
CA SER A 141 -6.13 2.70 -21.97
C SER A 141 -4.87 2.79 -21.12
N VAL A 142 -4.78 3.85 -20.32
CA VAL A 142 -3.74 4.06 -19.30
C VAL A 142 -4.43 4.42 -18.01
N THR A 143 -4.05 3.79 -16.90
CA THR A 143 -4.64 4.08 -15.59
C THR A 143 -3.53 4.16 -14.54
N PRO A 144 -3.48 5.23 -13.72
CA PRO A 144 -2.47 5.34 -12.68
C PRO A 144 -2.74 4.28 -11.60
N LEU A 145 -1.70 3.58 -11.15
CA LEU A 145 -1.84 2.40 -10.29
C LEU A 145 -1.20 2.61 -8.90
N ALA A 146 0.00 3.17 -8.86
CA ALA A 146 0.71 3.46 -7.62
C ALA A 146 1.57 4.72 -7.81
N LEU A 147 1.73 5.49 -6.74
CA LEU A 147 2.54 6.69 -6.72
C LEU A 147 3.28 6.78 -5.38
N ASP A 148 4.60 6.87 -5.45
CA ASP A 148 5.47 7.01 -4.29
C ASP A 148 6.51 8.11 -4.54
N ARG A 149 7.39 8.36 -3.57
CA ARG A 149 8.44 9.38 -3.70
C ARG A 149 9.38 9.16 -4.89
N PHE A 150 9.47 7.95 -5.41
CA PHE A 150 10.43 7.58 -6.44
C PHE A 150 9.82 7.56 -7.84
N GLY A 151 8.49 7.58 -7.99
CA GLY A 151 7.89 7.54 -9.33
C GLY A 151 6.42 7.19 -9.39
N LEU A 152 5.91 7.17 -10.63
CA LEU A 152 4.55 6.81 -10.98
C LEU A 152 4.54 5.44 -11.68
N ARG A 153 3.71 4.53 -11.20
CA ARG A 153 3.36 3.30 -11.92
C ARG A 153 1.98 3.44 -12.56
N VAL A 154 1.88 3.06 -13.83
CA VAL A 154 0.63 3.02 -14.57
C VAL A 154 0.38 1.62 -15.12
N ARG A 155 -0.91 1.28 -15.25
CA ARG A 155 -1.37 0.08 -15.94
C ARG A 155 -1.88 0.46 -17.32
N PHE A 156 -1.34 -0.20 -18.33
CA PHE A 156 -1.80 -0.12 -19.70
C PHE A 156 -2.80 -1.26 -19.97
N GLY A 157 -3.97 -0.91 -20.51
CA GLY A 157 -4.90 -1.87 -21.10
C GLY A 157 -4.71 -1.93 -22.61
N ARG A 158 -4.68 -3.13 -23.18
CA ARG A 158 -4.58 -3.35 -24.62
C ARG A 158 -5.95 -3.67 -25.24
N THR A 159 -6.06 -3.50 -26.55
CA THR A 159 -7.28 -3.83 -27.32
C THR A 159 -7.63 -5.32 -27.30
N ASP A 160 -6.64 -6.19 -27.07
CA ASP A 160 -6.80 -7.64 -26.93
C ASP A 160 -7.26 -8.07 -25.52
N GLY A 161 -7.46 -7.13 -24.61
CA GLY A 161 -7.89 -7.37 -23.22
C GLY A 161 -6.74 -7.68 -22.26
N HIS A 162 -5.49 -7.80 -22.72
CA HIS A 162 -4.34 -7.95 -21.84
C HIS A 162 -3.97 -6.63 -21.16
N THR A 163 -3.35 -6.74 -19.99
CA THR A 163 -2.81 -5.58 -19.26
C THR A 163 -1.34 -5.78 -18.94
N PHE A 164 -0.60 -4.68 -18.85
CA PHE A 164 0.77 -4.69 -18.33
C PHE A 164 1.06 -3.37 -17.62
N ASP A 165 1.99 -3.40 -16.69
CA ASP A 165 2.39 -2.22 -15.92
C ASP A 165 3.71 -1.67 -16.44
N ALA A 166 3.86 -0.35 -16.39
CA ALA A 166 5.17 0.30 -16.50
C ALA A 166 5.35 1.28 -15.36
N ARG A 167 6.60 1.40 -14.90
CA ARG A 167 7.02 2.35 -13.89
C ARG A 167 7.86 3.44 -14.53
N PHE A 168 7.52 4.67 -14.21
CA PHE A 168 8.24 5.87 -14.61
C PHE A 168 8.89 6.46 -13.37
N ASP A 169 10.20 6.27 -13.25
CA ASP A 169 10.96 6.76 -12.11
C ASP A 169 11.23 8.26 -12.24
N PHE A 170 11.13 8.95 -11.11
CA PHE A 170 11.63 10.32 -11.00
C PHE A 170 13.15 10.31 -10.92
N PRO A 171 13.84 11.31 -11.51
CA PRO A 171 15.30 11.38 -11.45
C PRO A 171 15.86 11.47 -10.02
N GLU A 172 15.09 12.08 -9.12
CA GLU A 172 15.40 12.22 -7.70
C GLU A 172 14.14 11.96 -6.86
N PRO A 173 14.27 11.43 -5.64
CA PRO A 173 13.13 11.24 -4.74
C PRO A 173 12.44 12.57 -4.40
N VAL A 174 11.12 12.55 -4.28
CA VAL A 174 10.31 13.73 -3.91
C VAL A 174 9.72 13.59 -2.51
N ASP A 175 10.00 14.56 -1.63
CA ASP A 175 9.57 14.49 -0.24
C ASP A 175 8.30 15.30 0.07
N ASP A 176 7.80 16.09 -0.89
CA ASP A 176 6.61 16.92 -0.73
C ASP A 176 5.78 17.07 -2.03
N LEU A 177 4.56 17.61 -1.89
CA LEU A 177 3.64 17.81 -3.02
C LEU A 177 4.16 18.83 -4.06
N ALA A 178 4.98 19.79 -3.66
CA ALA A 178 5.53 20.78 -4.59
C ALA A 178 6.62 20.16 -5.47
N ALA A 179 7.50 19.35 -4.88
CA ALA A 179 8.49 18.54 -5.58
C ALA A 179 7.83 17.52 -6.49
N LEU A 180 6.78 16.83 -6.01
CA LEU A 180 5.98 15.91 -6.82
C LEU A 180 5.39 16.60 -8.05
N ARG A 181 4.75 17.78 -7.90
CA ARG A 181 4.19 18.52 -9.05
C ARG A 181 5.25 18.83 -10.11
N ARG A 182 6.44 19.27 -9.69
CA ARG A 182 7.56 19.53 -10.61
C ARG A 182 8.03 18.25 -11.30
N ALA A 183 8.15 17.15 -10.56
CA ALA A 183 8.54 15.85 -11.11
C ALA A 183 7.53 15.32 -12.14
N MET A 184 6.23 15.44 -11.83
CA MET A 184 5.14 15.07 -12.74
C MET A 184 5.12 15.90 -14.03
N HIS A 185 5.32 17.23 -13.94
CA HIS A 185 5.43 18.07 -15.14
C HIS A 185 6.59 17.65 -16.03
N ARG A 186 7.79 17.43 -15.45
CA ARG A 186 8.96 16.95 -16.21
C ARG A 186 8.71 15.60 -16.87
N LEU A 187 8.03 14.68 -16.17
CA LEU A 187 7.68 13.37 -16.73
C LEU A 187 6.75 13.53 -17.96
N PHE A 188 5.73 14.38 -17.87
CA PHE A 188 4.80 14.58 -18.99
C PHE A 188 5.41 15.39 -20.14
N GLU A 189 6.30 16.34 -19.85
CA GLU A 189 7.08 17.05 -20.87
C GLU A 189 7.97 16.06 -21.64
N ALA A 190 8.73 15.21 -20.95
CA ALA A 190 9.58 14.20 -21.58
C ALA A 190 8.79 13.14 -22.38
N ALA A 191 7.51 12.93 -22.06
CA ALA A 191 6.62 12.03 -22.80
C ALA A 191 5.98 12.69 -24.04
N ALA A 192 6.06 14.02 -24.16
CA ALA A 192 5.51 14.78 -25.27
C ALA A 192 6.53 15.01 -26.40
N ASP A 193 7.83 14.84 -26.10
CA ASP A 193 8.96 14.92 -27.05
C ASP A 193 9.11 13.62 -27.87
#